data_AF-A0A7S2Y850-F1
#
_entry.id   AF-A0A7S2Y850-F1
#
_cell.length_a   1.000
_cell.length_b   1.000
_cell.length_c   1.000
_cell.angle_alpha   90.00
_cell.angle_beta   90.00
_cell.angle_gamma   90.00
#
_symmetry.space_group_name_H-M   'P 1'
#
loop_
_entity.id
_entity.type
_entity.pdbx_description
1 polymer ?
#
loop_
_entity_poly.entity_id
_entity_poly.type
_entity_poly.pdbx_seq_one_letter_code
_entity_poly.pdbx_strand_id
1 'polypeptide(L)'
;AFWTGFLFVFSMQVLLFLFLDLAIQLGITDKSDAKWFSALGALFGIIPLIHGLASGMVLGGAFIGDTWHGHMLIRNFTLRKYSKAFVEWVFFSFFLGLPLFMIGCTMLAQTDDWWKISGMFWVLSIAVFFIIFVVNVLFYEMRACWEVVRNRYDDDNDGLLHVLSRCILLRQVAAYSGKMTRSYISRGTIEDVEYTDKKSDNLVAETIREKISLRAKINAIFVKWGWFLQYDEPQRYYSVDDARDVRPFITAHTWSLEKIFCRPKNSRYIAIIKGAGAVTRAQMKSSIICSLIGSFLVIFLIMALLVYLQAGTAATMFIVALAIVISLPNFKSTYRLYSVAKDIMFARTESKNADTAVE
;
A
#
# COMPACT_ATOMS: atom_id res chain seq x y z
N ALA A 1 10.40 -2.60 -4.94
CA ALA A 1 11.66 -3.32 -5.20
C ALA A 1 12.74 -3.01 -4.16
N PHE A 2 13.17 -1.74 -3.98
CA PHE A 2 14.23 -1.41 -3.00
C PHE A 2 13.85 -1.74 -1.54
N TRP A 3 12.71 -1.25 -1.06
CA TRP A 3 12.25 -1.49 0.31
C TRP A 3 11.91 -2.96 0.62
N THR A 4 11.33 -3.67 -0.35
CA THR A 4 11.09 -5.11 -0.25
C THR A 4 12.42 -5.87 -0.16
N GLY A 5 13.46 -5.41 -0.88
CA GLY A 5 14.82 -5.93 -0.76
C GLY A 5 15.44 -5.62 0.61
N PHE A 6 15.30 -4.39 1.12
CA PHE A 6 15.77 -4.02 2.45
C PHE A 6 15.13 -4.86 3.56
N LEU A 7 13.79 -4.98 3.56
CA LEU A 7 13.06 -5.82 4.52
C LEU A 7 13.46 -7.29 4.43
N PHE A 8 13.73 -7.80 3.22
CA PHE A 8 14.23 -9.15 3.04
C PHE A 8 15.62 -9.33 3.66
N VAL A 9 16.57 -8.42 3.38
CA VAL A 9 17.93 -8.47 3.94
C VAL A 9 17.89 -8.37 5.47
N PHE A 10 17.08 -7.45 6.00
CA PHE A 10 16.87 -7.32 7.44
C PHE A 10 16.29 -8.61 8.05
N SER A 11 15.27 -9.19 7.42
CA SER A 11 14.65 -10.45 7.89
C SER A 11 15.64 -11.61 7.87
N MET A 12 16.46 -11.69 6.81
CA MET A 12 17.54 -12.68 6.71
C MET A 12 18.61 -12.46 7.79
N GLN A 13 18.96 -11.22 8.10
CA GLN A 13 19.94 -10.91 9.14
C GLN A 13 19.44 -11.31 10.53
N VAL A 14 18.18 -11.02 10.86
CA VAL A 14 17.55 -11.46 12.12
C VAL A 14 17.54 -12.99 12.22
N LEU A 15 17.21 -13.67 11.13
CA LEU A 15 17.20 -15.12 11.05
C LEU A 15 18.61 -15.71 11.23
N LEU A 16 19.63 -15.12 10.60
CA LEU A 16 21.03 -15.51 10.80
C LEU A 16 21.48 -15.34 12.25
N PHE A 17 21.10 -14.23 12.92
CA PHE A 17 21.40 -14.05 14.34
C PHE A 17 20.75 -15.10 15.22
N LEU A 18 19.53 -15.54 14.88
CA LEU A 18 18.85 -16.62 15.59
C LEU A 18 19.57 -17.97 15.40
N PHE A 19 20.06 -18.28 14.19
CA PHE A 19 20.86 -19.48 13.96
C PHE A 19 22.22 -19.43 14.68
N LEU A 20 22.81 -18.24 14.79
CA LEU A 20 24.04 -18.03 15.54
C LEU A 20 23.81 -18.21 17.05
N ASP A 21 22.71 -17.69 17.59
CA ASP A 21 22.27 -17.92 18.97
C ASP A 21 22.00 -19.41 19.24
N LEU A 22 21.37 -20.12 18.30
CA LEU A 22 21.20 -21.58 18.40
C LEU A 22 22.55 -22.31 18.46
N ALA A 23 23.53 -21.91 17.66
CA ALA A 23 24.87 -22.51 17.67
C ALA A 23 25.60 -22.26 19.01
N ILE A 24 25.42 -21.07 19.59
CA ILE A 24 25.93 -20.72 20.93
C ILE A 24 25.27 -21.60 22.00
N GLN A 25 23.94 -21.73 21.98
CA GLN A 25 23.19 -22.51 22.98
C GLN A 25 23.46 -24.02 22.92
N LEU A 26 23.83 -24.53 21.75
CA LEU A 26 24.28 -25.91 21.55
C LEU A 26 25.72 -26.15 22.04
N GLY A 27 26.44 -25.13 22.49
CA GLY A 27 27.82 -25.26 23.00
C GLY A 27 28.86 -25.46 21.91
N ILE A 28 28.51 -25.29 20.63
CA ILE A 28 29.40 -25.53 19.48
C ILE A 28 30.53 -24.49 19.47
N THR A 29 30.24 -23.25 19.84
CA THR A 29 31.20 -22.14 19.84
C THR A 29 31.99 -22.00 21.14
N ASP A 30 31.38 -22.24 22.31
CA ASP A 30 32.02 -21.99 23.62
C ASP A 30 32.57 -23.25 24.32
N LYS A 31 32.42 -24.45 23.75
CA LYS A 31 32.77 -25.74 24.39
C LYS A 31 32.13 -25.96 25.77
N SER A 32 31.09 -25.20 26.11
CA SER A 32 30.30 -25.35 27.32
C SER A 32 29.28 -26.47 27.18
N ASP A 33 28.81 -27.04 28.28
CA ASP A 33 27.72 -28.02 28.27
C ASP A 33 26.47 -27.47 27.56
N ALA A 34 25.92 -28.29 26.65
CA ALA A 34 24.80 -27.89 25.80
C ALA A 34 23.53 -27.65 26.63
N LYS A 35 22.94 -26.46 26.47
CA LYS A 35 21.65 -26.11 27.10
C LYS A 35 20.50 -26.59 26.23
N TRP A 36 20.26 -27.90 26.23
CA TRP A 36 19.28 -28.57 25.35
C TRP A 36 17.88 -27.95 25.36
N PHE A 37 17.38 -27.53 26.53
CA PHE A 37 16.06 -26.90 26.64
C PHE A 37 16.00 -25.52 25.96
N SER A 38 17.03 -24.69 26.12
CA SER A 38 17.13 -23.40 25.43
C SER A 38 17.28 -23.60 23.92
N ALA A 39 18.12 -24.53 23.50
CA ALA A 39 18.33 -24.85 22.10
C ALA A 39 17.05 -25.37 21.41
N LEU A 40 16.27 -26.23 22.07
CA LEU A 40 14.95 -26.64 21.59
C LEU A 40 13.99 -25.45 21.51
N GLY A 41 13.98 -24.57 22.51
CA GLY A 41 13.19 -23.34 22.49
C GLY A 41 13.54 -22.43 21.31
N ALA A 42 14.82 -22.22 21.05
CA ALA A 42 15.31 -21.45 19.90
C ALA A 42 14.90 -22.12 18.57
N LEU A 43 15.06 -23.46 18.46
CA LEU A 43 14.67 -24.24 17.28
C LEU A 43 13.18 -24.13 16.97
N PHE A 44 12.33 -24.29 17.99
CA PHE A 44 10.88 -24.13 17.84
C PHE A 44 10.47 -22.67 17.59
N GLY A 45 11.25 -21.70 18.08
CA GLY A 45 11.07 -20.27 17.83
C GLY A 45 11.38 -19.85 16.38
N ILE A 46 12.22 -20.59 15.66
CA ILE A 46 12.55 -20.29 14.25
C ILE A 46 11.30 -20.32 13.36
N ILE A 47 10.46 -21.34 13.52
CA ILE A 47 9.27 -21.55 12.68
C ILE A 47 8.28 -20.37 12.77
N PRO A 48 7.78 -19.98 13.96
CA PRO A 48 6.88 -18.84 14.09
C PRO A 48 7.59 -17.53 13.72
N LEU A 49 8.91 -17.40 13.93
CA LEU A 49 9.65 -16.22 13.51
C LEU A 49 9.68 -16.09 11.98
N ILE A 50 10.00 -17.17 11.24
CA ILE A 50 9.96 -17.18 9.77
C ILE A 50 8.57 -16.78 9.27
N HIS A 51 7.53 -17.39 9.84
CA HIS A 51 6.15 -17.07 9.46
C HIS A 51 5.77 -15.61 9.80
N GLY A 52 6.23 -15.10 10.94
CA GLY A 52 6.05 -13.72 11.37
C GLY A 52 6.76 -12.72 10.45
N LEU A 53 8.01 -12.99 10.10
CA LEU A 53 8.79 -12.18 9.16
C LEU A 53 8.19 -12.20 7.75
N ALA A 54 7.76 -13.37 7.26
CA ALA A 54 7.08 -13.49 5.97
C ALA A 54 5.77 -12.67 5.95
N SER A 55 4.95 -12.80 6.98
CA SER A 55 3.72 -11.99 7.14
C SER A 55 4.04 -10.49 7.22
N GLY A 56 5.07 -10.12 7.98
CA GLY A 56 5.54 -8.74 8.09
C GLY A 56 6.01 -8.17 6.75
N MET A 57 6.69 -8.97 5.92
CA MET A 57 7.09 -8.58 4.57
C MET A 57 5.89 -8.38 3.64
N VAL A 58 4.87 -9.24 3.72
CA VAL A 58 3.63 -9.10 2.95
C VAL A 58 2.92 -7.80 3.34
N LEU A 59 2.79 -7.52 4.64
CA LEU A 59 2.22 -6.27 5.15
C LEU A 59 3.06 -5.04 4.76
N GLY A 60 4.39 -5.14 4.81
CA GLY A 60 5.30 -4.10 4.32
C GLY A 60 5.12 -3.82 2.82
N GLY A 61 5.02 -4.88 2.02
CA GLY A 61 4.71 -4.79 0.60
C GLY A 61 3.37 -4.12 0.32
N ALA A 62 2.33 -4.51 1.07
CA ALA A 62 1.00 -3.91 0.98
C ALA A 62 1.00 -2.43 1.40
N PHE A 63 1.74 -2.07 2.46
CA PHE A 63 1.89 -0.69 2.92
C PHE A 63 2.58 0.20 1.88
N ILE A 64 3.65 -0.30 1.26
CA ILE A 64 4.33 0.38 0.15
C ILE A 64 3.35 0.53 -1.02
N GLY A 65 2.64 -0.55 -1.37
CA GLY A 65 1.59 -0.53 -2.39
C GLY A 65 0.55 0.55 -2.10
N ASP A 66 0.02 0.61 -0.89
CA ASP A 66 -0.98 1.60 -0.47
C ASP A 66 -0.45 3.02 -0.54
N THR A 67 0.76 3.26 -0.01
CA THR A 67 1.45 4.55 -0.06
C THR A 67 1.59 5.06 -1.49
N TRP A 68 2.10 4.21 -2.39
CA TRP A 68 2.21 4.59 -3.79
C TRP A 68 0.83 4.80 -4.44
N HIS A 69 -0.23 4.10 -4.05
CA HIS A 69 -1.56 4.23 -4.64
C HIS A 69 -2.46 5.29 -3.97
N GLY A 70 -1.89 6.24 -3.23
CA GLY A 70 -2.61 7.36 -2.64
C GLY A 70 -3.33 7.02 -1.34
N HIS A 71 -2.69 6.16 -0.54
CA HIS A 71 -3.07 5.75 0.81
C HIS A 71 -4.54 5.30 0.90
N MET A 72 -4.98 4.48 -0.06
CA MET A 72 -6.39 4.13 -0.21
C MET A 72 -6.97 3.46 1.04
N LEU A 73 -6.21 2.55 1.66
CA LEU A 73 -6.62 1.85 2.88
C LEU A 73 -6.67 2.82 4.06
N ILE A 74 -5.59 3.52 4.37
CA ILE A 74 -5.55 4.44 5.53
C ILE A 74 -6.60 5.54 5.39
N ARG A 75 -6.79 6.05 4.18
CA ARG A 75 -7.80 7.07 3.88
C ARG A 75 -9.21 6.55 4.10
N ASN A 76 -9.55 5.38 3.56
CA ASN A 76 -10.91 4.86 3.64
C ASN A 76 -11.27 4.43 5.06
N PHE A 77 -10.28 4.00 5.84
CA PHE A 77 -10.49 3.39 7.15
C PHE A 77 -10.23 4.31 8.34
N THR A 78 -9.09 5.00 8.37
CA THR A 78 -8.70 5.84 9.52
C THR A 78 -9.12 7.28 9.34
N LEU A 79 -8.98 7.81 8.11
CA LEU A 79 -9.14 9.24 7.82
C LEU A 79 -10.35 9.55 6.93
N ARG A 80 -11.41 8.73 6.99
CA ARG A 80 -12.60 8.84 6.12
C ARG A 80 -13.27 10.21 6.15
N LYS A 81 -13.22 10.89 7.29
CA LYS A 81 -13.83 12.23 7.50
C LYS A 81 -13.02 13.36 6.84
N TYR A 82 -11.74 13.13 6.55
CA TYR A 82 -10.85 14.17 6.04
C TYR A 82 -10.82 14.21 4.51
N SER A 83 -10.53 15.38 3.97
CA SER A 83 -10.39 15.52 2.51
C SER A 83 -9.17 14.73 2.00
N LYS A 84 -9.27 14.16 0.79
CA LYS A 84 -8.18 13.40 0.16
C LYS A 84 -6.87 14.20 0.12
N ALA A 85 -6.97 15.50 -0.16
CA ALA A 85 -5.83 16.40 -0.20
C ALA A 85 -5.14 16.54 1.17
N PHE A 86 -5.90 16.62 2.25
CA PHE A 86 -5.35 16.73 3.60
C PHE A 86 -4.55 15.48 4.00
N VAL A 87 -5.10 14.29 3.72
CA VAL A 87 -4.42 13.02 4.01
C VAL A 87 -3.07 12.97 3.29
N GLU A 88 -3.04 13.30 2.01
CA GLU A 88 -1.80 13.34 1.22
C GLU A 88 -0.79 14.36 1.74
N TRP A 89 -1.25 15.52 2.25
CA TRP A 89 -0.36 16.49 2.88
C TRP A 89 0.26 15.98 4.17
N VAL A 90 -0.49 15.23 4.98
CA VAL A 90 0.05 14.59 6.19
C VAL A 90 1.16 13.62 5.80
N PHE A 91 0.89 12.68 4.87
CA PHE A 91 1.89 11.72 4.43
C PHE A 91 3.11 12.38 3.78
N PHE A 92 2.90 13.29 2.84
CA PHE A 92 3.98 14.06 2.23
C PHE A 92 4.84 14.78 3.27
N SER A 93 4.21 15.38 4.29
CA SER A 93 4.93 16.09 5.35
C SER A 93 5.76 15.14 6.20
N PHE A 94 5.23 13.99 6.62
CA PHE A 94 5.97 13.07 7.48
C PHE A 94 6.99 12.20 6.74
N PHE A 95 6.72 11.81 5.49
CA PHE A 95 7.61 10.92 4.73
C PHE A 95 8.71 11.65 4.00
N LEU A 96 8.49 12.92 3.64
CA LEU A 96 9.43 13.68 2.82
C LEU A 96 9.69 15.08 3.37
N GLY A 97 8.66 15.86 3.66
CA GLY A 97 8.80 17.26 4.08
C GLY A 97 9.65 17.46 5.35
N LEU A 98 9.19 16.92 6.48
CA LEU A 98 9.85 16.98 7.78
C LEU A 98 11.24 16.31 7.76
N PRO A 99 11.44 15.11 7.18
CA PRO A 99 12.77 14.54 7.03
C PRO A 99 13.76 15.44 6.28
N LEU A 100 13.36 16.00 5.13
CA LEU A 100 14.21 16.92 4.37
C LEU A 100 14.48 18.22 5.13
N PHE A 101 13.47 18.75 5.82
CA PHE A 101 13.63 19.91 6.67
C PHE A 101 14.59 19.64 7.82
N MET A 102 14.47 18.50 8.49
CA MET A 102 15.37 18.06 9.56
C MET A 102 16.80 17.91 9.07
N ILE A 103 17.04 17.35 7.88
CA ILE A 103 18.38 17.30 7.25
C ILE A 103 18.94 18.72 7.09
N GLY A 104 18.15 19.65 6.55
CA GLY A 104 18.60 21.03 6.39
C GLY A 104 18.91 21.71 7.72
N CYS A 105 18.07 21.51 8.74
CA CYS A 105 18.32 22.06 10.08
C CYS A 105 19.57 21.48 10.75
N THR A 106 19.79 20.16 10.68
CA THR A 106 20.97 19.53 11.28
C THR A 106 22.26 19.93 10.55
N MET A 107 22.23 20.03 9.22
CA MET A 107 23.34 20.57 8.43
C MET A 107 23.65 22.03 8.78
N LEU A 108 22.63 22.89 8.93
CA LEU A 108 22.81 24.28 9.35
C LEU A 108 23.34 24.40 10.79
N ALA A 109 22.99 23.44 11.65
CA ALA A 109 23.52 23.33 13.00
C ALA A 109 24.96 22.79 13.05
N GLN A 110 25.57 22.46 11.91
CA GLN A 110 26.93 21.93 11.79
C GLN A 110 27.15 20.66 12.62
N THR A 111 26.14 19.79 12.71
CA THR A 111 26.29 18.51 13.42
C THR A 111 26.95 17.49 12.51
N ASP A 112 27.98 16.79 13.00
CA ASP A 112 28.67 15.74 12.23
C ASP A 112 27.77 14.52 11.97
N ASP A 113 26.85 14.24 12.89
CA ASP A 113 25.91 13.13 12.85
C ASP A 113 24.57 13.49 12.18
N TRP A 114 24.53 14.49 11.31
CA TRP A 114 23.30 14.96 10.65
C TRP A 114 22.52 13.82 9.98
N TRP A 115 23.21 12.92 9.28
CA TRP A 115 22.63 11.80 8.55
C TRP A 115 21.98 10.76 9.47
N LYS A 116 22.60 10.52 10.64
CA LYS A 116 22.12 9.57 11.63
C LYS A 116 20.84 10.11 12.27
N ILE A 117 20.85 11.37 12.69
CA ILE A 117 19.68 12.04 13.29
C ILE A 117 18.51 12.07 12.30
N SER A 118 18.76 12.54 11.07
CA SER A 118 17.70 12.60 10.05
C SER A 118 17.20 11.23 9.63
N GLY A 119 18.10 10.24 9.52
CA GLY A 119 17.76 8.87 9.19
C GLY A 119 16.88 8.23 10.26
N MET A 120 17.23 8.41 11.54
CA MET A 120 16.41 7.94 12.67
C MET A 120 15.04 8.61 12.69
N PHE A 121 14.98 9.93 12.47
CA PHE A 121 13.71 10.67 12.40
C PHE A 121 12.81 10.18 11.26
N TRP A 122 13.39 9.95 10.09
CA TRP A 122 12.68 9.42 8.92
C TRP A 122 12.15 8.02 9.15
N VAL A 123 12.99 7.12 9.67
CA VAL A 123 12.60 5.74 10.01
C VAL A 123 11.49 5.74 11.05
N LEU A 124 11.60 6.57 12.10
CA LEU A 124 10.56 6.70 13.11
C LEU A 124 9.24 7.20 12.52
N SER A 125 9.29 8.20 11.64
CA SER A 125 8.11 8.74 10.96
C SER A 125 7.40 7.65 10.15
N ILE A 126 8.13 6.90 9.32
CA ILE A 126 7.57 5.79 8.54
C ILE A 126 7.05 4.68 9.47
N ALA A 127 7.79 4.31 10.52
CA ALA A 127 7.42 3.25 11.44
C ALA A 127 6.09 3.53 12.15
N VAL A 128 5.84 4.77 12.57
CA VAL A 128 4.56 5.15 13.19
C VAL A 128 3.39 4.92 12.23
N PHE A 129 3.50 5.38 10.98
CA PHE A 129 2.44 5.16 9.99
C PHE A 129 2.29 3.69 9.59
N PHE A 130 3.40 2.94 9.54
CA PHE A 130 3.38 1.50 9.29
C PHE A 130 2.67 0.74 10.41
N ILE A 131 2.93 1.07 11.68
CA ILE A 131 2.23 0.46 12.82
C ILE A 131 0.74 0.77 12.76
N ILE A 132 0.37 2.04 12.50
CA ILE A 132 -1.03 2.42 12.33
C ILE A 132 -1.66 1.61 11.19
N PHE A 133 -0.98 1.48 10.05
CA PHE A 133 -1.44 0.68 8.92
C PHE A 133 -1.67 -0.79 9.30
N VAL A 134 -0.69 -1.43 9.93
CA VAL A 134 -0.77 -2.83 10.36
C VAL A 134 -1.91 -3.04 11.35
N VAL A 135 -2.06 -2.17 12.34
CA VAL A 135 -3.17 -2.25 13.32
C VAL A 135 -4.52 -2.14 12.61
N ASN A 136 -4.66 -1.22 11.66
CA ASN A 136 -5.89 -1.12 10.87
C ASN A 136 -6.14 -2.40 10.06
N VAL A 137 -5.17 -2.87 9.27
CA VAL A 137 -5.32 -4.08 8.45
C VAL A 137 -5.73 -5.27 9.32
N LEU A 138 -5.02 -5.51 10.43
CA LEU A 138 -5.35 -6.59 11.35
C LEU A 138 -6.74 -6.43 11.96
N PHE A 139 -7.11 -5.21 12.38
CA PHE A 139 -8.44 -4.96 12.93
C PHE A 139 -9.54 -5.26 11.91
N TYR A 140 -9.38 -4.84 10.66
CA TYR A 140 -10.37 -5.08 9.61
C TYR A 140 -10.39 -6.54 9.14
N GLU A 141 -9.24 -7.21 9.05
CA GLU A 141 -9.21 -8.64 8.74
C GLU A 141 -9.86 -9.46 9.86
N MET A 142 -9.56 -9.16 11.12
CA MET A 142 -10.22 -9.83 12.26
C MET A 142 -11.72 -9.57 12.25
N ARG A 143 -12.15 -8.33 12.01
CA ARG A 143 -13.56 -7.97 11.93
C ARG A 143 -14.27 -8.64 10.75
N ALA A 144 -13.64 -8.67 9.57
CA ALA A 144 -14.20 -9.35 8.41
C ALA A 144 -14.30 -10.86 8.63
N CYS A 145 -13.27 -11.47 9.22
CA CYS A 145 -13.33 -12.88 9.63
C CYS A 145 -14.47 -13.12 10.63
N TRP A 146 -14.61 -12.23 11.62
CA TRP A 146 -15.69 -12.29 12.60
C TRP A 146 -17.07 -12.19 11.94
N GLU A 147 -17.29 -11.21 11.06
CA GLU A 147 -18.54 -11.02 10.32
C GLU A 147 -18.86 -12.21 9.40
N VAL A 148 -17.86 -12.78 8.72
CA VAL A 148 -18.03 -13.99 7.89
C VAL A 148 -18.44 -15.19 8.73
N VAL A 149 -17.83 -15.38 9.91
CA VAL A 149 -18.15 -16.50 10.80
C VAL A 149 -19.51 -16.33 11.44
N ARG A 150 -19.89 -15.09 11.76
CA ARG A 150 -21.20 -14.73 12.31
C ARG A 150 -22.32 -14.96 11.29
N ASN A 151 -22.17 -14.44 10.08
CA ASN A 151 -23.24 -14.46 9.06
C ASN A 151 -23.42 -15.81 8.36
N ARG A 152 -22.49 -16.76 8.53
CA ARG A 152 -22.54 -18.06 7.85
C ARG A 152 -23.41 -19.11 8.56
N TYR A 153 -23.74 -18.89 9.83
CA TYR A 153 -24.55 -19.81 10.62
C TYR A 153 -25.70 -19.04 11.24
N ASP A 154 -26.95 -19.47 11.00
CA ASP A 154 -28.20 -18.91 11.57
C ASP A 154 -28.38 -19.23 13.07
N ASP A 155 -27.31 -19.15 13.84
CA ASP A 155 -27.30 -19.47 15.26
C ASP A 155 -26.85 -18.23 16.03
N ASP A 156 -27.81 -17.66 16.79
CA ASP A 156 -27.77 -16.38 17.53
C ASP A 156 -26.69 -16.34 18.63
N ASN A 157 -25.93 -17.41 18.84
CA ASN A 157 -24.87 -17.46 19.84
C ASN A 157 -23.56 -16.77 19.37
N ASP A 158 -23.45 -15.48 19.68
CA ASP A 158 -22.29 -14.62 19.42
C ASP A 158 -21.13 -14.77 20.45
N GLY A 159 -21.14 -15.80 21.29
CA GLY A 159 -20.09 -16.03 22.28
C GLY A 159 -18.70 -16.22 21.65
N LEU A 160 -17.68 -15.56 22.23
CA LEU A 160 -16.30 -15.55 21.67
C LEU A 160 -15.71 -16.95 21.45
N LEU A 161 -15.92 -17.88 22.39
CA LEU A 161 -15.47 -19.27 22.26
C LEU A 161 -16.20 -20.01 21.13
N HIS A 162 -17.48 -19.70 20.93
CA HIS A 162 -18.29 -20.30 19.90
C HIS A 162 -17.83 -19.85 18.51
N VAL A 163 -17.53 -18.56 18.35
CA VAL A 163 -16.95 -18.00 17.13
C VAL A 163 -15.56 -18.59 16.84
N LEU A 164 -14.71 -18.74 17.87
CA LEU A 164 -13.40 -19.40 17.73
C LEU A 164 -13.52 -20.85 17.26
N SER A 165 -14.45 -21.61 17.83
CA SER A 165 -14.72 -23.00 17.41
C SER A 165 -15.14 -23.05 15.93
N ARG A 166 -16.06 -22.17 15.52
CA ARG A 166 -16.48 -22.05 14.11
C ARG A 166 -15.33 -21.67 13.18
N CYS A 167 -14.43 -20.77 13.59
CA CYS A 167 -13.22 -20.42 12.82
C CYS A 167 -12.32 -21.64 12.58
N ILE A 168 -12.08 -22.44 13.63
CA ILE A 168 -11.28 -23.67 13.53
C ILE A 168 -11.93 -24.65 12.56
N LEU A 169 -13.25 -24.85 12.69
CA LEU A 169 -14.02 -25.74 11.81
C LEU A 169 -13.99 -25.27 10.36
N LEU A 170 -14.14 -23.96 10.10
CA LEU A 170 -14.03 -23.39 8.75
C LEU A 170 -12.63 -23.57 8.16
N ARG A 171 -11.57 -23.39 8.97
CA ARG A 171 -10.20 -23.64 8.52
C ARG A 171 -9.99 -25.11 8.16
N GLN A 172 -10.53 -26.03 8.96
CA GLN A 172 -10.47 -27.46 8.67
C GLN A 172 -11.24 -27.77 7.38
N VAL A 173 -12.47 -27.27 7.23
CA VAL A 173 -13.26 -27.43 6.00
C VAL A 173 -12.50 -26.88 4.79
N ALA A 174 -11.87 -25.70 4.88
CA ALA A 174 -11.08 -25.13 3.77
C ALA A 174 -9.81 -25.94 3.44
N ALA A 175 -9.15 -26.53 4.44
CA ALA A 175 -7.95 -27.35 4.25
C ALA A 175 -8.26 -28.75 3.70
N TYR A 176 -9.42 -29.30 4.07
CA TYR A 176 -9.84 -30.67 3.74
C TYR A 176 -10.82 -30.75 2.57
N SER A 177 -11.41 -29.62 2.14
CA SER A 177 -12.30 -29.56 0.98
C SER A 177 -11.54 -29.73 -0.34
N GLY A 178 -12.24 -30.34 -1.30
CA GLY A 178 -11.82 -30.34 -2.69
C GLY A 178 -11.88 -28.93 -3.28
N LYS A 179 -10.93 -28.56 -4.14
CA LYS A 179 -10.93 -27.27 -4.84
C LYS A 179 -11.18 -27.51 -6.33
N MET A 180 -12.07 -26.74 -6.94
CA MET A 180 -12.32 -26.72 -8.37
C MET A 180 -12.07 -25.30 -8.89
N THR A 181 -11.24 -25.17 -9.92
CA THR A 181 -10.91 -23.89 -10.55
C THR A 181 -11.50 -23.89 -11.95
N ARG A 182 -12.49 -23.03 -12.21
CA ARG A 182 -13.04 -22.79 -13.56
C ARG A 182 -12.47 -21.49 -14.10
N SER A 183 -11.87 -21.54 -15.28
CA SER A 183 -11.35 -20.38 -16.00
C SER A 183 -12.12 -20.23 -17.30
N TYR A 184 -12.71 -19.08 -17.57
CA TYR A 184 -13.44 -18.83 -18.82
C TYR A 184 -13.31 -17.37 -19.24
N ILE A 185 -13.55 -17.11 -20.51
CA ILE A 185 -13.62 -15.77 -21.10
C ILE A 185 -15.10 -15.38 -21.15
N SER A 186 -15.40 -14.24 -20.57
CA SER A 186 -16.73 -13.60 -20.60
C SER A 186 -16.69 -12.41 -21.56
N ARG A 187 -17.79 -12.16 -22.27
CA ARG A 187 -18.00 -10.97 -23.11
C ARG A 187 -18.94 -10.01 -22.38
N GLY A 188 -18.41 -8.92 -21.81
CA GLY A 188 -19.22 -7.93 -21.11
C GLY A 188 -18.47 -6.60 -20.89
N THR A 189 -19.22 -5.55 -20.55
CA THR A 189 -18.70 -4.24 -20.13
C THR A 189 -18.46 -4.19 -18.61
N ILE A 190 -17.76 -3.16 -18.10
CA ILE A 190 -17.42 -3.04 -16.66
C ILE A 190 -18.66 -3.07 -15.75
N GLU A 191 -19.79 -2.55 -16.24
CA GLU A 191 -21.08 -2.56 -15.54
C GLU A 191 -21.72 -3.97 -15.49
N ASP A 192 -21.38 -4.85 -16.43
CA ASP A 192 -21.86 -6.25 -16.46
C ASP A 192 -21.10 -7.17 -15.46
N VAL A 193 -19.98 -6.70 -14.89
CA VAL A 193 -19.19 -7.44 -13.90
C VAL A 193 -19.81 -7.36 -12.50
N GLU A 194 -20.63 -6.35 -12.22
CA GLU A 194 -21.30 -6.16 -10.93
C GLU A 194 -22.47 -7.14 -10.70
N TYR A 195 -22.94 -7.85 -11.74
CA TYR A 195 -24.10 -8.74 -11.70
C TYR A 195 -23.85 -10.10 -12.38
N THR A 196 -22.85 -10.85 -11.94
CA THR A 196 -22.56 -12.20 -12.47
C THR A 196 -23.47 -13.32 -11.99
N ASP A 197 -24.24 -13.12 -10.92
CA ASP A 197 -25.07 -14.20 -10.34
C ASP A 197 -26.31 -14.56 -11.18
N LYS A 198 -26.65 -13.76 -12.20
CA LYS A 198 -27.93 -13.93 -12.93
C LYS A 198 -27.84 -14.01 -14.45
N LYS A 199 -26.66 -13.86 -15.06
CA LYS A 199 -26.54 -13.94 -16.53
C LYS A 199 -25.45 -14.93 -16.95
N SER A 200 -25.90 -16.15 -17.23
CA SER A 200 -25.15 -17.15 -18.03
C SER A 200 -24.85 -16.69 -19.46
N ASP A 201 -25.54 -15.66 -19.93
CA ASP A 201 -25.66 -15.34 -21.35
C ASP A 201 -24.41 -14.71 -21.97
N ASN A 202 -23.46 -14.28 -21.14
CA ASN A 202 -22.23 -13.61 -21.57
C ASN A 202 -20.99 -14.51 -21.50
N LEU A 203 -21.16 -15.78 -21.14
CA LEU A 203 -20.08 -16.76 -21.05
C LEU A 203 -19.74 -17.28 -22.45
N VAL A 204 -18.49 -17.17 -22.88
CA VAL A 204 -18.03 -17.90 -24.07
C VAL A 204 -17.82 -19.35 -23.64
N ALA A 205 -18.87 -20.16 -23.76
CA ALA A 205 -18.91 -21.55 -23.27
C ALA A 205 -17.69 -22.39 -23.68
N GLU A 206 -17.15 -22.14 -24.88
CA GLU A 206 -15.98 -22.83 -25.44
C GLU A 206 -14.65 -22.52 -24.72
N THR A 207 -14.61 -21.47 -23.89
CA THR A 207 -13.39 -21.03 -23.21
C THR A 207 -13.27 -21.54 -21.78
N ILE A 208 -14.28 -22.27 -21.31
CA ILE A 208 -14.32 -22.84 -19.96
C ILE A 208 -13.27 -23.95 -19.85
N ARG A 209 -12.27 -23.71 -19.00
CA ARG A 209 -11.24 -24.68 -18.59
C ARG A 209 -11.41 -24.96 -17.12
N GLU A 210 -11.72 -26.20 -16.79
CA GLU A 210 -11.89 -26.64 -15.42
C GLU A 210 -10.65 -27.42 -14.96
N LYS A 211 -10.07 -26.99 -13.84
CA LYS A 211 -8.97 -27.67 -13.17
C LYS A 211 -9.41 -28.04 -11.77
N ILE A 212 -9.67 -29.33 -11.59
CA ILE A 212 -10.05 -29.91 -10.29
C ILE A 212 -8.77 -30.31 -9.55
N SER A 213 -8.67 -29.95 -8.26
CA SER A 213 -7.53 -30.34 -7.43
C SER A 213 -7.51 -31.85 -7.23
N LEU A 214 -6.31 -32.41 -7.06
CA LEU A 214 -6.12 -33.86 -6.98
C LEU A 214 -6.95 -34.48 -5.83
N ARG A 215 -7.05 -33.75 -4.72
CA ARG A 215 -7.88 -34.11 -3.56
C ARG A 215 -9.39 -34.08 -3.86
N ALA A 216 -9.84 -33.11 -4.67
CA ALA A 216 -11.23 -33.04 -5.11
C ALA A 216 -11.61 -34.21 -6.05
N LYS A 217 -10.68 -34.65 -6.91
CA LYS A 217 -10.89 -35.84 -7.76
C LYS A 217 -11.05 -37.10 -6.92
N ILE A 218 -10.23 -37.26 -5.87
CA ILE A 218 -10.33 -38.37 -4.93
C ILE A 218 -11.66 -38.32 -4.17
N ASN A 219 -12.03 -37.16 -3.63
CA ASN A 219 -13.29 -36.98 -2.90
C ASN A 219 -14.53 -37.19 -3.80
N ALA A 220 -14.47 -36.84 -5.09
CA ALA A 220 -15.57 -37.09 -6.04
C ALA A 220 -15.86 -38.59 -6.24
N ILE A 221 -14.83 -39.45 -6.17
CA ILE A 221 -15.01 -40.90 -6.21
C ILE A 221 -15.79 -41.37 -4.97
N PHE A 222 -15.44 -40.84 -3.79
CA PHE A 222 -16.12 -41.18 -2.53
C PHE A 222 -17.55 -40.60 -2.42
N VAL A 223 -17.82 -39.43 -3.01
CA VAL A 223 -19.18 -38.89 -3.15
C VAL A 223 -20.04 -39.80 -4.05
N LYS A 224 -19.47 -40.34 -5.14
CA LYS A 224 -20.16 -41.28 -6.04
C LYS A 224 -20.49 -42.62 -5.36
N TRP A 225 -19.74 -42.97 -4.31
CA TRP A 225 -19.99 -44.15 -3.47
C TRP A 225 -20.98 -43.86 -2.33
N GLY A 226 -21.53 -42.64 -2.25
CA GLY A 226 -22.59 -42.26 -1.31
C GLY A 226 -22.11 -41.93 0.10
N TRP A 227 -20.80 -41.72 0.32
CA TRP A 227 -20.23 -41.52 1.66
C TRP A 227 -20.21 -40.06 2.13
N PHE A 228 -20.46 -39.10 1.25
CA PHE A 228 -20.41 -37.68 1.57
C PHE A 228 -21.62 -36.94 0.99
N LEU A 229 -22.23 -36.06 1.81
CA LEU A 229 -23.31 -35.17 1.40
C LEU A 229 -22.72 -33.96 0.64
N GLN A 230 -23.34 -33.60 -0.48
CA GLN A 230 -22.99 -32.45 -1.30
C GLN A 230 -23.58 -31.17 -0.68
N TYR A 231 -22.73 -30.18 -0.38
CA TYR A 231 -23.15 -28.86 0.15
C TYR A 231 -23.34 -27.84 -0.99
N ASP A 232 -24.15 -26.80 -0.73
CA ASP A 232 -24.40 -25.69 -1.66
C ASP A 232 -23.18 -24.81 -1.94
N GLU A 233 -23.21 -24.15 -3.09
CA GLU A 233 -22.09 -23.44 -3.69
C GLU A 233 -21.60 -22.23 -2.85
N PRO A 234 -20.28 -22.04 -2.73
CA PRO A 234 -19.70 -20.90 -2.02
C PRO A 234 -19.82 -19.59 -2.80
N GLN A 235 -20.17 -18.51 -2.10
CA GLN A 235 -20.26 -17.15 -2.63
C GLN A 235 -18.89 -16.43 -2.69
N ARG A 236 -18.74 -15.50 -3.66
CA ARG A 236 -17.44 -14.93 -4.08
C ARG A 236 -17.18 -13.51 -3.53
N TYR A 237 -15.88 -13.23 -3.33
CA TYR A 237 -15.31 -11.92 -2.97
C TYR A 237 -14.38 -11.41 -4.10
N TYR A 238 -14.31 -10.09 -4.31
CA TYR A 238 -13.56 -9.47 -5.41
C TYR A 238 -12.20 -8.88 -4.97
N SER A 239 -11.22 -8.90 -5.88
CA SER A 239 -9.94 -8.20 -5.74
C SER A 239 -9.89 -7.00 -6.69
N VAL A 240 -9.26 -5.91 -6.23
CA VAL A 240 -9.24 -4.59 -6.88
C VAL A 240 -8.39 -4.56 -8.16
N ASP A 241 -7.44 -5.48 -8.27
CA ASP A 241 -6.51 -5.51 -9.39
C ASP A 241 -7.13 -6.14 -10.65
N ASP A 242 -8.19 -6.94 -10.49
CA ASP A 242 -8.92 -7.57 -11.59
C ASP A 242 -9.77 -6.57 -12.40
N ALA A 243 -9.98 -5.35 -11.89
CA ALA A 243 -10.86 -4.34 -12.51
C ALA A 243 -10.14 -3.27 -13.35
N ARG A 244 -8.79 -3.27 -13.41
CA ARG A 244 -8.04 -2.00 -13.58
C ARG A 244 -7.25 -1.76 -14.85
N ASP A 245 -7.32 -2.62 -15.88
CA ASP A 245 -6.72 -2.48 -17.22
C ASP A 245 -5.65 -1.36 -17.33
N VAL A 246 -4.43 -1.68 -16.88
CA VAL A 246 -3.46 -0.71 -16.38
C VAL A 246 -2.91 0.19 -17.49
N ARG A 247 -3.51 1.37 -17.64
CA ARG A 247 -2.85 2.57 -18.17
C ARG A 247 -2.62 3.58 -17.04
N PRO A 248 -1.57 4.41 -17.08
CA PRO A 248 -1.29 5.39 -16.03
C PRO A 248 -2.25 6.59 -16.12
N PHE A 249 -3.51 6.38 -15.72
CA PHE A 249 -4.48 7.43 -15.52
C PHE A 249 -4.30 8.04 -14.13
N ILE A 250 -4.22 9.38 -14.07
CA ILE A 250 -4.35 10.10 -12.80
C ILE A 250 -5.83 10.40 -12.62
N THR A 251 -6.45 9.62 -11.74
CA THR A 251 -7.83 9.78 -11.29
C THR A 251 -7.83 10.43 -9.90
N ALA A 252 -9.00 10.84 -9.42
CA ALA A 252 -9.15 11.29 -8.04
C ALA A 252 -8.75 10.23 -6.99
N HIS A 253 -8.57 8.96 -7.38
CA HIS A 253 -8.24 7.84 -6.50
C HIS A 253 -6.78 7.42 -6.58
N THR A 254 -6.11 7.67 -7.71
CA THR A 254 -4.70 7.31 -7.96
C THR A 254 -3.74 8.50 -7.85
N TRP A 255 -4.28 9.69 -7.63
CA TRP A 255 -3.53 10.92 -7.34
C TRP A 255 -2.83 10.82 -5.98
N SER A 256 -1.52 11.08 -5.97
CA SER A 256 -0.71 11.20 -4.76
C SER A 256 0.32 12.34 -4.92
N LEU A 257 0.59 13.07 -3.84
CA LEU A 257 1.55 14.19 -3.84
C LEU A 257 2.99 13.70 -4.02
N GLU A 258 3.35 12.58 -3.39
CA GLU A 258 4.68 11.98 -3.48
C GLU A 258 4.99 11.56 -4.92
N LYS A 259 4.02 10.93 -5.59
CA LYS A 259 4.12 10.57 -7.01
C LYS A 259 4.33 11.78 -7.91
N ILE A 260 3.72 12.91 -7.59
CA ILE A 260 3.85 14.15 -8.38
C ILE A 260 5.19 14.82 -8.11
N PHE A 261 5.65 14.85 -6.86
CA PHE A 261 6.92 15.44 -6.48
C PHE A 261 8.11 14.65 -7.05
N CYS A 262 8.11 13.33 -6.90
CA CYS A 262 9.17 12.44 -7.36
C CYS A 262 9.07 12.06 -8.86
N ARG A 263 8.26 12.79 -9.63
CA ARG A 263 7.96 12.45 -11.02
C ARG A 263 9.15 12.71 -11.95
N PRO A 264 9.55 11.76 -12.81
CA PRO A 264 10.47 12.05 -13.90
C PRO A 264 9.81 12.98 -14.93
N LYS A 265 10.51 14.04 -15.34
CA LYS A 265 9.98 15.12 -16.22
C LYS A 265 9.27 14.63 -17.49
N ASN A 266 9.61 13.45 -18.00
CA ASN A 266 9.14 12.92 -19.28
C ASN A 266 7.99 11.89 -19.19
N SER A 267 7.47 11.56 -18.01
CA SER A 267 6.32 10.65 -17.93
C SER A 267 5.05 11.32 -18.45
N ARG A 268 4.31 10.71 -19.39
CA ARG A 268 3.02 11.23 -19.86
C ARG A 268 1.91 10.67 -18.98
N TYR A 269 1.10 11.55 -18.39
CA TYR A 269 -0.13 11.16 -17.68
C TYR A 269 -1.34 11.82 -18.34
N ILE A 270 -2.42 11.07 -18.42
CA ILE A 270 -3.73 11.60 -18.81
C ILE A 270 -4.50 11.78 -17.52
N ALA A 271 -4.70 13.04 -17.11
CA ALA A 271 -5.56 13.36 -15.98
C ALA A 271 -7.02 13.28 -16.44
N ILE A 272 -7.86 12.55 -15.70
CA ILE A 272 -9.29 12.50 -16.00
C ILE A 272 -9.94 13.79 -15.51
N ILE A 273 -10.58 14.51 -16.42
CA ILE A 273 -11.07 15.88 -16.20
C ILE A 273 -12.61 15.93 -16.07
N LYS A 274 -13.33 14.89 -16.52
CA LYS A 274 -14.81 14.78 -16.42
C LYS A 274 -15.18 13.36 -15.97
N GLY A 275 -16.31 13.22 -15.26
CA GLY A 275 -16.81 11.93 -14.72
C GLY A 275 -16.50 11.69 -13.23
N ALA A 276 -16.99 10.59 -12.68
CA ALA A 276 -16.88 10.24 -11.25
C ALA A 276 -15.42 10.12 -10.75
N GLY A 277 -14.49 9.78 -11.65
CA GLY A 277 -13.05 9.67 -11.35
C GLY A 277 -12.24 10.97 -11.53
N ALA A 278 -12.89 12.11 -11.81
CA ALA A 278 -12.18 13.34 -12.20
C ALA A 278 -11.42 14.01 -11.04
N VAL A 279 -10.23 14.52 -11.32
CA VAL A 279 -9.39 15.20 -10.31
C VAL A 279 -10.11 16.44 -9.76
N THR A 280 -10.07 16.60 -8.44
CA THR A 280 -10.77 17.67 -7.72
C THR A 280 -9.97 18.99 -7.73
N ARG A 281 -10.65 20.12 -7.53
CA ARG A 281 -10.01 21.45 -7.44
C ARG A 281 -8.97 21.51 -6.32
N ALA A 282 -9.26 20.89 -5.17
CA ALA A 282 -8.35 20.82 -4.04
C ALA A 282 -7.07 20.06 -4.40
N GLN A 283 -7.18 18.92 -5.09
CA GLN A 283 -6.03 18.12 -5.54
C GLN A 283 -5.14 18.89 -6.53
N MET A 284 -5.73 19.63 -7.47
CA MET A 284 -4.95 20.47 -8.40
C MET A 284 -4.21 21.59 -7.66
N LYS A 285 -4.87 22.31 -6.75
CA LYS A 285 -4.22 23.34 -5.92
C LYS A 285 -3.11 22.74 -5.04
N SER A 286 -3.36 21.61 -4.39
CA SER A 286 -2.35 20.92 -3.59
C SER A 286 -1.15 20.49 -4.40
N SER A 287 -1.34 20.03 -5.66
CA SER A 287 -0.22 19.66 -6.54
C SER A 287 0.70 20.85 -6.84
N ILE A 288 0.10 22.03 -7.06
CA ILE A 288 0.84 23.27 -7.30
C ILE A 288 1.60 23.70 -6.05
N ILE A 289 0.92 23.73 -4.90
CA ILE A 289 1.55 24.10 -3.62
C ILE A 289 2.68 23.12 -3.27
N CYS A 290 2.47 21.82 -3.48
CA CYS A 290 3.50 20.80 -3.28
C CYS A 290 4.71 21.00 -4.20
N SER A 291 4.51 21.37 -5.46
CA SER A 291 5.61 21.72 -6.36
C SER A 291 6.41 22.95 -5.88
N LEU A 292 5.73 23.97 -5.35
CA LEU A 292 6.38 25.16 -4.78
C LEU A 292 7.16 24.83 -3.51
N ILE A 293 6.54 24.15 -2.55
CA ILE A 293 7.18 23.72 -1.29
C ILE A 293 8.36 22.79 -1.59
N GLY A 294 8.19 21.86 -2.52
CA GLY A 294 9.23 20.95 -2.94
C GLY A 294 10.44 21.67 -3.56
N SER A 295 10.20 22.67 -4.42
CA SER A 295 11.28 23.49 -4.98
C SER A 295 12.00 24.30 -3.89
N PHE A 296 11.25 24.85 -2.94
CA PHE A 296 11.80 25.53 -1.78
C PHE A 296 12.68 24.60 -0.93
N LEU A 297 12.20 23.40 -0.60
CA LEU A 297 12.96 22.41 0.18
C LEU A 297 14.27 22.01 -0.51
N VAL A 298 14.29 21.86 -1.83
CA VAL A 298 15.51 21.56 -2.59
C VAL A 298 16.51 22.72 -2.51
N ILE A 299 16.06 23.97 -2.70
CA ILE A 299 16.93 25.16 -2.58
C ILE A 299 17.46 25.29 -1.15
N PHE A 300 16.59 25.06 -0.16
CA PHE A 300 16.96 25.07 1.25
C PHE A 300 18.02 24.02 1.58
N LEU A 301 17.89 22.80 1.05
CA LEU A 301 18.89 21.75 1.24
C LEU A 301 20.24 22.08 0.59
N ILE A 302 20.23 22.62 -0.63
CA ILE A 302 21.46 23.08 -1.29
C ILE A 302 22.14 24.17 -0.46
N MET A 303 21.36 25.13 0.04
CA MET A 303 21.87 26.18 0.93
C MET A 303 22.47 25.59 2.20
N ALA A 304 21.74 24.70 2.89
CA ALA A 304 22.19 24.06 4.12
C ALA A 304 23.49 23.26 3.90
N LEU A 305 23.58 22.52 2.80
CA LEU A 305 24.77 21.77 2.42
C LEU A 305 25.98 22.68 2.17
N LEU A 306 25.80 23.80 1.47
CA LEU A 306 26.89 24.74 1.20
C LEU A 306 27.39 25.44 2.46
N VAL A 307 26.49 25.74 3.39
CA VAL A 307 26.84 26.26 4.72
C VAL A 307 27.59 25.19 5.52
N TYR A 308 27.13 23.94 5.51
CA TYR A 308 27.81 22.81 6.16
C TYR A 308 29.24 22.61 5.62
N LEU A 309 29.44 22.72 4.29
CA LEU A 309 30.75 22.64 3.65
C LEU A 309 31.64 23.88 3.82
N GLN A 310 31.17 24.91 4.55
CA GLN A 310 31.89 26.16 4.78
C GLN A 310 32.37 26.86 3.50
N ALA A 311 31.59 26.79 2.41
CA ALA A 311 31.97 27.30 1.09
C ALA A 311 32.17 28.84 1.01
N GLY A 312 31.98 29.56 2.12
CA GLY A 312 32.02 31.02 2.20
C GLY A 312 30.70 31.66 1.76
N THR A 313 30.35 32.79 2.40
CA THR A 313 29.04 33.46 2.22
C THR A 313 28.79 33.94 0.79
N ALA A 314 29.83 34.40 0.10
CA ALA A 314 29.72 34.86 -1.28
C ALA A 314 29.39 33.70 -2.25
N ALA A 315 30.07 32.56 -2.09
CA ALA A 315 29.83 31.38 -2.93
C ALA A 315 28.46 30.75 -2.65
N THR A 316 28.03 30.69 -1.38
CA THR A 316 26.71 30.17 -1.03
C THR A 316 25.60 31.01 -1.65
N MET A 317 25.69 32.34 -1.56
CA MET A 317 24.70 33.25 -2.17
C MET A 317 24.67 33.13 -3.70
N PHE A 318 25.84 33.00 -4.34
CA PHE A 318 25.92 32.81 -5.79
C PHE A 318 25.26 31.51 -6.25
N ILE A 319 25.54 30.39 -5.58
CA ILE A 319 24.97 29.09 -5.94
C ILE A 319 23.45 29.05 -5.65
N VAL A 320 22.99 29.66 -4.57
CA VAL A 320 21.56 29.79 -4.28
C VAL A 320 20.86 30.62 -5.36
N ALA A 321 21.45 31.74 -5.78
CA ALA A 321 20.91 32.54 -6.89
C ALA A 321 20.84 31.72 -8.19
N LEU A 322 21.88 30.95 -8.51
CA LEU A 322 21.90 30.05 -9.67
C LEU A 322 20.83 28.96 -9.55
N ALA A 323 20.64 28.36 -8.38
CA ALA A 323 19.61 27.35 -8.14
C ALA A 323 18.19 27.91 -8.32
N ILE A 324 17.95 29.17 -7.91
CA ILE A 324 16.69 29.87 -8.16
C ILE A 324 16.48 30.05 -9.67
N VAL A 325 17.50 30.49 -10.41
CA VAL A 325 17.44 30.68 -11.87
C VAL A 325 17.15 29.34 -12.59
N ILE A 326 17.84 28.26 -12.21
CA ILE A 326 17.63 26.91 -12.75
C ILE A 326 16.24 26.37 -12.40
N SER A 327 15.64 26.83 -11.30
CA SER A 327 14.29 26.45 -10.88
C SER A 327 13.18 27.23 -11.60
N LEU A 328 13.48 28.38 -12.23
CA LEU A 328 12.48 29.19 -12.95
C LEU A 328 11.68 28.43 -14.02
N PRO A 329 12.26 27.52 -14.83
CA PRO A 329 11.50 26.68 -15.75
C PRO A 329 10.47 25.79 -15.03
N ASN A 330 10.79 25.29 -13.84
CA ASN A 330 9.85 24.51 -13.04
C ASN A 330 8.71 25.42 -12.56
N PHE A 331 9.01 26.62 -12.05
CA PHE A 331 7.98 27.62 -11.71
C PHE A 331 7.10 27.98 -12.91
N LYS A 332 7.69 28.18 -14.10
CA LYS A 332 6.96 28.45 -15.34
C LYS A 332 6.06 27.28 -15.74
N SER A 333 6.54 26.05 -15.57
CA SER A 333 5.75 24.83 -15.79
C SER A 333 4.57 24.75 -14.81
N THR A 334 4.81 25.03 -13.52
CA THR A 334 3.78 25.05 -12.48
C THR A 334 2.75 26.16 -12.73
N TYR A 335 3.19 27.34 -13.18
CA TYR A 335 2.31 28.43 -13.59
C TYR A 335 1.47 28.07 -14.82
N ARG A 336 2.06 27.41 -15.84
CA ARG A 336 1.30 26.88 -16.98
C ARG A 336 0.26 25.87 -16.54
N LEU A 337 0.62 24.97 -15.61
CA LEU A 337 -0.32 24.00 -15.03
C LEU A 337 -1.46 24.72 -14.30
N TYR A 338 -1.18 25.79 -13.56
CA TYR A 338 -2.17 26.62 -12.90
C TYR A 338 -3.11 27.31 -13.91
N SER A 339 -2.56 27.87 -15.00
CA SER A 339 -3.36 28.45 -16.08
C SER A 339 -4.30 27.43 -16.70
N VAL A 340 -3.77 26.26 -17.10
CA VAL A 340 -4.58 25.18 -17.67
C VAL A 340 -5.63 24.69 -16.68
N ALA A 341 -5.30 24.59 -15.38
CA ALA A 341 -6.26 24.22 -14.35
C ALA A 341 -7.37 25.28 -14.20
N LYS A 342 -7.04 26.58 -14.33
CA LYS A 342 -8.02 27.68 -14.34
C LYS A 342 -8.95 27.58 -15.55
N ASP A 343 -8.40 27.31 -16.73
CA ASP A 343 -9.16 27.17 -17.98
C ASP A 343 -10.12 25.96 -17.91
N ILE A 344 -9.65 24.83 -17.37
CA ILE A 344 -10.48 23.66 -17.08
C ILE A 344 -11.60 24.00 -16.09
N MET A 345 -11.32 24.80 -15.05
CA MET A 345 -12.33 25.21 -14.09
C MET A 345 -13.39 26.11 -14.71
N PHE A 346 -12.99 26.99 -15.62
CA PHE A 346 -13.89 27.84 -16.38
C PHE A 346 -14.82 26.98 -17.25
N ALA A 347 -14.26 26.06 -18.06
CA ALA A 347 -15.01 25.16 -18.92
C ALA A 347 -16.01 24.26 -18.14
N ARG A 348 -15.63 23.78 -16.94
CA ARG A 348 -16.56 23.03 -16.07
C ARG A 348 -17.74 23.87 -15.58
N THR A 349 -17.50 25.15 -15.33
CA THR A 349 -18.55 26.06 -14.83
C THR A 349 -19.53 26.39 -15.96
N GLU A 350 -19.03 26.63 -17.16
CA GLU A 350 -19.88 26.80 -18.36
C GLU A 350 -20.71 25.54 -18.67
N SER A 351 -20.09 24.34 -18.66
CA SER A 351 -20.84 23.09 -18.90
C SER A 351 -21.95 22.88 -17.88
N LYS A 352 -21.70 23.15 -16.58
CA LYS A 352 -22.73 22.99 -15.55
C LYS A 352 -23.90 23.97 -15.75
N ASN A 353 -23.59 25.21 -16.14
CA ASN A 353 -24.60 26.22 -16.41
C ASN A 353 -25.44 25.88 -17.65
N ALA A 354 -24.82 25.27 -18.67
CA ALA A 354 -25.51 24.79 -19.87
C ALA A 354 -26.47 23.63 -19.53
N ASP A 355 -26.04 22.65 -18.72
CA ASP A 355 -26.89 21.54 -18.29
C ASP A 355 -28.11 22.01 -17.48
N THR A 356 -27.95 23.03 -16.62
CA THR A 356 -29.06 23.63 -15.85
C THR A 356 -29.97 24.56 -16.66
N ALA A 357 -29.58 24.96 -17.87
CA ALA A 357 -30.41 25.81 -18.73
C ALA A 357 -31.33 25.00 -19.67
N VAL A 358 -31.16 23.68 -19.69
CA VAL A 358 -31.93 22.73 -20.52
C VAL A 358 -33.01 22.01 -19.70
N GLU A 359 -32.95 22.08 -18.36
CA GLU A 359 -34.05 21.74 -17.43
C GLU A 359 -34.96 22.95 -17.22
#